data_AF-A0A429X659-F1
#
_entry.id   AF-A0A429X659-F1
#
_cell.length_a   1.000
_cell.length_b   1.000
_cell.length_c   1.000
_cell.angle_alpha   90.00
_cell.angle_beta   90.00
_cell.angle_gamma   90.00
#
_symmetry.space_group_name_H-M   'P 1'
#
loop_
_entity.id
_entity.type
_entity.pdbx_description
1 polymer ?
#
loop_
_entity_poly.entity_id
_entity_poly.type
_entity_poly.pdbx_seq_one_letter_code
_entity_poly.pdbx_strand_id
1 'polypeptide(L)' 'MRKNKDYEAVFLPSKSGVIKIYIYGFKPYGSWGEVHTSMNGVSVSVRGYNRKKTIIRSLKKLNESLLNIKEDQ' A
#
# COMPACT_ATOMS: atom_id res chain seq x y z
N MET A 1 25.44 10.58 -2.97
CA MET A 1 24.92 9.57 -2.02
C MET A 1 23.41 9.43 -2.20
N ARG A 2 22.91 8.25 -2.55
CA ARG A 2 21.46 7.97 -2.51
C ARG A 2 21.05 8.07 -1.04
N LYS A 3 20.33 9.14 -0.65
CA LYS A 3 19.70 9.21 0.67
C LYS A 3 18.83 7.96 0.80
N ASN A 4 19.15 7.07 1.73
CA ASN A 4 18.26 5.97 2.12
C ASN A 4 16.91 6.63 2.43
N LYS A 5 15.94 6.47 1.52
CA LYS A 5 14.57 6.86 1.81
C LYS A 5 14.07 5.80 2.78
N ASP A 6 14.16 6.10 4.08
CA ASP A 6 13.56 5.26 5.10
C ASP A 6 12.11 4.97 4.71
N TYR A 7 11.76 3.70 4.74
CA TYR A 7 10.43 3.24 4.44
C TYR A 7 9.98 2.27 5.51
N GLU A 8 8.68 2.25 5.77
CA GLU A 8 8.07 1.32 6.69
C GLU A 8 7.42 0.21 5.87
N ALA A 9 7.69 -1.05 6.24
CA ALA A 9 7.07 -2.21 5.62
C ALA A 9 6.16 -2.92 6.62
N VAL A 10 4.95 -3.24 6.19
CA VAL A 10 3.98 -4.04 6.96
C VAL A 10 3.60 -5.25 6.12
N PHE A 11 3.70 -6.43 6.72
CA PHE A 11 3.32 -7.68 6.10
C PHE A 11 2.15 -8.26 6.88
N LEU A 12 1.04 -8.52 6.20
CA LEU A 12 -0.16 -9.13 6.79
C LEU A 12 -0.38 -10.51 6.15
N PRO A 13 0.04 -11.60 6.82
CA PRO A 13 -0.24 -12.95 6.37
C PRO A 13 -1.73 -13.25 6.44
N SER A 14 -2.22 -14.00 5.46
CA SER A 14 -3.59 -14.53 5.40
C SER A 14 -3.57 -15.92 4.75
N LYS A 15 -4.70 -16.63 4.81
CA LYS A 15 -4.84 -17.95 4.17
C LYS A 15 -4.66 -17.91 2.65
N SER A 16 -4.96 -16.78 2.01
CA SER A 16 -4.92 -16.61 0.56
C SER A 16 -3.63 -15.97 0.05
N GLY A 17 -2.70 -15.61 0.93
CA GLY A 17 -1.45 -14.93 0.57
C GLY A 17 -1.03 -13.89 1.61
N VAL A 18 -0.01 -13.10 1.27
CA VAL A 18 0.52 -12.04 2.16
C VAL A 18 0.28 -10.68 1.52
N ILE A 19 -0.41 -9.79 2.24
CA ILE A 19 -0.50 -8.38 1.85
C ILE A 19 0.80 -7.71 2.24
N LYS A 20 1.52 -7.17 1.26
CA LYS A 20 2.75 -6.38 1.47
C LYS A 20 2.39 -4.91 1.35
N ILE A 21 2.74 -4.11 2.35
CA ILE A 21 2.48 -2.67 2.39
C ILE A 21 3.82 -1.97 2.59
N TYR A 22 4.18 -1.07 1.67
CA TYR A 22 5.36 -0.23 1.77
C TYR A 22 4.94 1.24 1.85
N ILE A 23 5.43 1.94 2.86
CA ILE A 23 5.04 3.32 3.19
C ILE A 23 6.28 4.20 3.09
N TYR A 24 6.23 5.20 2.22
CA TYR A 24 7.30 6.17 1.99
C TYR A 24 6.81 7.58 2.34
N GLY A 25 7.66 8.38 2.98
CA GLY A 25 7.37 9.79 3.29
C GLY A 25 6.54 10.01 4.56
N PHE A 26 5.62 10.98 4.53
CA PHE A 26 4.81 11.44 5.68
C PHE A 26 5.61 12.02 6.86
N LYS A 27 6.89 12.34 6.66
CA LYS A 27 7.78 12.93 7.66
C LYS A 27 8.38 14.22 7.08
N PRO A 28 8.16 15.40 7.70
CA PRO A 28 7.34 15.67 8.90
C PRO A 28 5.82 15.48 8.67
N TYR A 29 5.02 15.51 9.75
CA TYR A 29 3.55 15.36 9.69
C TYR A 29 2.92 16.31 8.66
N GLY A 30 1.98 15.81 7.86
CA GLY A 30 1.34 16.57 6.79
C GLY A 30 2.12 16.61 5.47
N SER A 31 3.35 16.08 5.44
CA SER A 31 4.10 15.92 4.19
C SER A 31 3.48 14.87 3.28
N TRP A 32 3.74 15.01 1.98
CA TRP A 32 3.40 13.98 1.01
C TRP A 32 4.07 12.65 1.33
N GLY A 33 3.33 11.58 1.06
CA GLY A 33 3.82 10.23 1.12
C GLY A 33 3.09 9.34 0.12
N GLU A 34 3.63 8.14 -0.04
CA GLU A 34 3.17 7.14 -0.99
C GLU A 34 3.07 5.78 -0.28
N VAL A 35 1.98 5.07 -0.55
CA VAL A 35 1.74 3.73 0.00
C VAL A 35 1.54 2.75 -1.16
N HIS A 36 2.46 1.80 -1.27
CA HIS A 36 2.38 0.69 -2.21
C HIS A 36 1.81 -0.53 -1.48
N THR A 37 0.72 -1.10 -1.98
CA THR A 37 0.16 -2.34 -1.47
C THR A 37 0.17 -3.40 -2.57
N SER A 38 0.47 -4.65 -2.21
CA SER A 38 0.45 -5.76 -3.17
C SER A 38 0.04 -7.08 -2.53
N MET A 39 -0.68 -7.91 -3.28
CA MET A 39 -1.00 -9.29 -2.94
C MET A 39 -1.24 -10.09 -4.23
N ASN A 40 -0.70 -11.31 -4.32
CA ASN A 40 -0.98 -12.27 -5.42
C ASN A 40 -0.85 -11.69 -6.83
N GLY A 41 0.20 -10.91 -7.08
CA GLY A 41 0.44 -10.28 -8.39
C GLY A 41 -0.33 -8.98 -8.64
N VAL A 42 -1.30 -8.64 -7.79
CA VAL A 42 -2.02 -7.36 -7.83
C VAL A 42 -1.24 -6.33 -7.02
N SER A 43 -1.06 -5.15 -7.58
CA SER A 43 -0.37 -4.04 -6.91
C SER A 43 -1.09 -2.72 -7.12
N VAL A 44 -1.13 -1.90 -6.07
CA VAL A 44 -1.72 -0.56 -6.10
C VAL A 44 -0.77 0.43 -5.45
N SER A 45 -0.65 1.63 -6.03
CA SER A 45 0.01 2.77 -5.39
C SER A 45 -0.99 3.89 -5.10
N VAL A 46 -0.89 4.50 -3.92
CA VAL A 46 -1.69 5.66 -3.54
C VAL A 46 -0.79 6.72 -2.90
N ARG A 47 -0.90 7.96 -3.38
CA ARG A 47 -0.26 9.14 -2.79
C ARG A 47 -1.24 9.96 -1.95
N GLY A 48 -0.73 10.63 -0.93
CA GLY A 48 -1.50 11.57 -0.12
C GLY A 48 -0.65 12.24 0.96
N TYR A 49 -1.24 13.21 1.66
CA TYR A 49 -0.59 13.95 2.75
C TYR A 49 -0.98 13.44 4.15
N ASN A 50 -2.02 12.60 4.26
CA ASN A 50 -2.45 12.00 5.52
C ASN A 50 -2.13 10.50 5.55
N ARG A 51 -1.12 10.11 6.32
CA ARG A 51 -0.62 8.73 6.42
C ARG A 51 -1.72 7.69 6.61
N LYS A 52 -2.58 7.86 7.63
CA LYS A 52 -3.64 6.91 7.96
C LYS A 52 -4.66 6.77 6.81
N LYS A 53 -5.14 7.90 6.26
CA LYS A 53 -6.09 7.88 5.15
C LYS A 53 -5.48 7.25 3.90
N THR A 54 -4.21 7.55 3.57
CA THR A 54 -3.54 6.98 2.40
C THR A 54 -3.38 5.47 2.51
N ILE A 55 -3.01 4.95 3.70
CA ILE A 55 -2.90 3.49 3.94
C ILE A 55 -4.24 2.80 3.74
N ILE A 56 -5.31 3.30 4.40
CA ILE A 56 -6.66 2.73 4.28
C ILE A 56 -7.13 2.74 2.82
N ARG A 57 -6.90 3.86 2.11
CA ARG A 57 -7.31 4.01 0.70
C ARG A 57 -6.54 3.06 -0.22
N SER A 58 -5.26 2.79 0.06
CA SER A 58 -4.45 1.81 -0.67
C SER A 58 -4.99 0.38 -0.47
N LEU A 59 -5.31 0.00 0.78
CA LEU A 59 -5.90 -1.30 1.08
C LEU A 59 -7.30 -1.47 0.46
N LYS A 60 -8.14 -0.43 0.49
CA LYS A 60 -9.46 -0.46 -0.15
C LYS A 60 -9.35 -0.73 -1.65
N LYS A 61 -8.47 0.00 -2.34
CA LYS A 61 -8.23 -0.20 -3.77
C LYS A 61 -7.67 -1.59 -4.08
N LEU A 62 -6.75 -2.10 -3.27
CA LEU A 62 -6.23 -3.47 -3.44
C LEU A 62 -7.38 -4.48 -3.33
N ASN A 63 -8.26 -4.33 -2.34
CA ASN A 63 -9.42 -5.21 -2.19
C ASN A 63 -10.38 -5.13 -3.39
N GLU A 64 -10.67 -3.93 -3.89
CA GLU A 64 -11.47 -3.73 -5.11
C GLU A 64 -10.81 -4.43 -6.32
N SER A 65 -9.49 -4.27 -6.52
CA SER A 65 -8.77 -4.94 -7.61
C SER A 65 -8.76 -6.47 -7.49
N LEU A 66 -8.66 -7.00 -6.26
CA LEU A 66 -8.70 -8.44 -6.02
C LEU A 66 -10.10 -9.05 -6.24
N LEU A 67 -11.16 -8.28 -5.98
CA LEU A 67 -12.53 -8.71 -6.25
C LEU A 67 -12.83 -8.74 -7.75
N ASN A 68 -12.42 -7.70 -8.47
CA ASN A 68 -12.66 -7.64 -9.93
C ASN A 68 -11.96 -8.78 -10.68
N ILE A 69 -10.74 -9.17 -10.27
CA ILE A 69 -10.02 -10.30 -10.89
C ILE A 69 -10.72 -11.65 -10.64
N LYS A 70 -11.49 -11.77 -9.55
CA LYS A 70 -12.26 -12.99 -9.26
C LYS A 70 -13.56 -13.09 -10.06
N GLU A 71 -14.12 -11.98 -10.52
CA GLU A 71 -15.35 -11.98 -11.34
C GLU A 71 -15.07 -12.36 -12.80
N ASP A 72 -13.82 -12.24 -13.26
CA ASP A 72 -13.37 -12.59 -14.61
C ASP A 72 -12.89 -14.06 -14.75
N GLN A 73 -13.10 -14.91 -13.72
CA GLN A 73 -12.79 -16.36 -13.72
C GLN A 73 -14.03 -17.21 -13.52
#